data_AF-A0A840CMV8-F1
#
_entry.id   AF-A0A840CMV8-F1
#
_cell.length_a   1.000
_cell.length_b   1.000
_cell.length_c   1.000
_cell.angle_alpha   90.00
_cell.angle_beta   90.00
_cell.angle_gamma   90.00
#
_symmetry.space_group_name_H-M   'P 1'
#
loop_
_entity.id
_entity.type
_entity.pdbx_description
1 polymer ?
#
loop_
_entity_poly.entity_id
_entity_poly.type
_entity_poly.pdbx_seq_one_letter_code
_entity_poly.pdbx_strand_id
1 'polypeptide(L)' 'MKTQTKVEKEKLRLLKYSPLAEKYGCSVGYVRMVLLGERVSDSVRAQKILRDAVDMLEILERETKVTL' A
#
# COMPACT_ATOMS: atom_id res chain seq x y z
N MET A 1 -1.41 12.18 10.89
CA MET A 1 -1.56 11.04 9.96
C MET A 1 -2.74 10.22 10.44
N LYS A 2 -3.78 10.07 9.60
CA LYS A 2 -5.00 9.34 9.99
C LYS A 2 -4.66 7.87 10.23
N THR A 3 -5.17 7.34 11.32
CA THR A 3 -5.06 5.98 11.82
C THR A 3 -5.55 5.01 10.74
N GLN A 4 -4.65 4.20 10.19
CA GLN A 4 -5.01 3.09 9.30
C GLN A 4 -6.00 2.19 10.03
N THR A 5 -7.17 1.97 9.45
CA THR A 5 -8.19 1.10 10.06
C THR A 5 -7.80 -0.37 9.90
N LYS A 6 -8.24 -1.23 10.81
CA LYS A 6 -7.92 -2.68 10.79
C LYS A 6 -8.32 -3.35 9.46
N VAL A 7 -9.39 -2.86 8.83
CA VAL A 7 -9.91 -3.32 7.53
C VAL A 7 -8.96 -2.98 6.37
N GLU A 8 -8.32 -1.81 6.39
CA GLU A 8 -7.34 -1.43 5.36
C GLU A 8 -6.09 -2.31 5.41
N LYS A 9 -5.66 -2.73 6.60
CA LYS A 9 -4.48 -3.61 6.73
C LYS A 9 -4.68 -4.99 6.10
N GLU A 10 -5.88 -5.56 6.19
CA GLU A 10 -6.19 -6.84 5.56
C GLU A 10 -6.24 -6.73 4.04
N LYS A 11 -6.82 -5.64 3.52
CA LYS A 11 -6.82 -5.35 2.08
C LYS A 11 -5.41 -5.13 1.53
N LEU A 12 -4.58 -4.39 2.26
CA LEU A 12 -3.17 -4.18 1.91
C LEU A 12 -2.37 -5.48 1.86
N ARG A 13 -2.78 -6.53 2.61
CA ARG A 13 -2.14 -7.86 2.52
C ARG A 13 -2.31 -8.56 1.19
N LEU A 14 -3.34 -8.19 0.43
CA LEU A 14 -3.66 -8.79 -0.86
C LEU A 14 -2.87 -8.14 -2.01
N LEU A 15 -2.26 -6.97 -1.77
CA LEU A 15 -1.42 -6.32 -2.77
C LEU A 15 -0.14 -7.12 -3.01
N LYS A 16 0.26 -7.22 -4.28
CA LYS A 16 1.61 -7.66 -4.61
C LYS A 16 2.61 -6.58 -4.22
N TYR A 17 3.54 -6.91 -3.33
CA TYR A 17 4.52 -5.95 -2.82
C TYR A 17 5.75 -5.75 -3.71
N SER A 18 6.09 -6.72 -4.57
CA SER A 18 7.28 -6.65 -5.43
C SER A 18 7.35 -5.39 -6.30
N PRO A 19 6.26 -4.95 -6.97
CA PRO A 19 6.29 -3.72 -7.76
C PRO A 19 6.60 -2.46 -6.95
N LEU A 20 6.09 -2.38 -5.71
CA LEU A 20 6.41 -1.27 -4.79
C LEU A 20 7.88 -1.36 -4.34
N ALA A 21 8.36 -2.56 -4.05
CA ALA A 21 9.75 -2.77 -3.64
C ALA A 21 10.73 -2.32 -4.74
N GLU A 22 10.45 -2.67 -5.99
CA GLU A 22 11.20 -2.25 -7.17
C GLU A 22 11.13 -0.73 -7.37
N LYS A 23 9.92 -0.13 -7.36
CA LYS A 23 9.72 1.32 -7.52
C LYS A 23 10.51 2.14 -6.50
N TYR A 24 10.60 1.66 -5.26
CA TYR A 24 11.23 2.37 -4.15
C TYR A 24 12.66 1.90 -3.82
N GLY A 25 13.22 0.98 -4.60
CA GLY A 25 14.58 0.45 -4.41
C GLY A 25 14.79 -0.13 -3.00
N CYS A 26 13.84 -0.93 -2.51
CA CYS A 26 13.86 -1.48 -1.16
C CYS A 26 13.42 -2.95 -1.15
N SER A 27 13.51 -3.61 0.01
CA SER A 27 13.11 -5.01 0.12
C SER A 27 11.59 -5.16 0.19
N VAL A 28 11.07 -6.29 -0.31
CA VAL A 28 9.66 -6.66 -0.16
C VAL A 28 9.24 -6.72 1.31
N GLY A 29 10.12 -7.21 2.18
CA GLY A 29 9.89 -7.24 3.62
C GLY A 29 9.72 -5.83 4.22
N TYR A 30 10.49 -4.85 3.75
CA TYR A 30 10.35 -3.46 4.16
C TYR A 30 8.98 -2.89 3.76
N VAL A 31 8.55 -3.11 2.51
CA VAL A 31 7.22 -2.69 2.04
C VAL A 31 6.14 -3.30 2.92
N ARG A 32 6.20 -4.62 3.18
CA ARG A 32 5.23 -5.30 4.06
C ARG A 32 5.17 -4.67 5.45
N MET A 33 6.30 -4.42 6.10
CA MET A 33 6.34 -3.80 7.43
C MET A 33 5.73 -2.40 7.44
N VAL A 34 6.00 -1.62 6.40
CA VAL A 34 5.43 -0.27 6.22
C VAL A 34 3.91 -0.36 6.07
N LEU A 35 3.40 -1.22 5.18
CA LEU A 35 1.97 -1.34 4.91
C LEU A 35 1.18 -1.92 6.10
N LEU A 36 1.78 -2.81 6.89
CA LEU A 36 1.15 -3.38 8.08
C LEU A 36 1.24 -2.46 9.31
N GLY A 37 1.98 -1.36 9.22
CA GLY A 37 2.27 -0.47 10.34
C GLY A 37 3.11 -1.13 11.43
N GLU A 38 3.89 -2.16 11.09
CA GLU A 38 4.86 -2.82 11.97
C GLU A 38 6.14 -1.97 12.14
N ARG A 39 6.32 -0.96 11.27
CA ARG A 39 7.39 0.04 11.37
C ARG A 39 6.79 1.44 11.41
N VAL A 40 7.39 2.32 12.21
CA VAL A 40 7.03 3.75 12.23
C VAL A 40 7.26 4.33 10.83
N SER A 41 6.20 4.88 10.24
CA SER A 41 6.21 5.47 8.89
C SER A 41 6.60 6.95 8.92
N ASP A 42 7.66 7.28 9.66
CA ASP A 42 8.18 8.65 9.81
C ASP A 42 9.01 9.10 8.60
N SER A 43 9.63 8.15 7.88
CA SER A 43 10.36 8.46 6.67
C SER A 43 9.43 8.86 5.51
N VAL A 44 9.84 9.87 4.74
CA VAL A 44 9.17 10.30 3.50
C VAL A 44 8.95 9.12 2.54
N ARG A 45 9.89 8.17 2.51
CA ARG A 45 9.77 6.95 1.69
C ARG A 45 8.61 6.06 2.14
N ALA A 46 8.49 5.81 3.44
CA ALA A 46 7.40 5.00 3.99
C ALA A 46 6.03 5.63 3.72
N GLN A 47 5.92 6.96 3.86
CA GLN A 47 4.69 7.69 3.55
C GLN A 47 4.29 7.60 2.08
N LYS A 48 5.28 7.69 1.16
CA LYS A 48 5.03 7.53 -0.28
C LYS A 48 4.60 6.09 -0.63
N ILE A 49 5.23 5.08 -0.04
CA ILE A 49 4.82 3.67 -0.19
C ILE A 49 3.37 3.46 0.27
N LEU A 50 3.00 4.03 1.42
CA LEU A 50 1.63 3.94 1.95
C LEU A 50 0.62 4.57 1.00
N ARG A 51 0.90 5.78 0.50
CA ARG A 51 0.01 6.47 -0.45
C ARG A 51 -0.20 5.65 -1.72
N ASP A 52 0.89 5.19 -2.35
CA ASP A 52 0.78 4.40 -3.57
C ASP A 52 0.00 3.10 -3.36
N ALA A 53 0.17 2.43 -2.21
CA ALA A 53 -0.57 1.22 -1.90
C ALA A 53 -2.07 1.48 -1.70
N VAL A 54 -2.45 2.63 -1.13
CA VAL A 54 -3.84 3.06 -1.05
C VAL A 54 -4.40 3.33 -2.45
N ASP A 55 -3.68 4.07 -3.29
CA ASP A 55 -4.10 4.36 -4.66
C ASP A 55 -4.30 3.06 -5.47
N MET A 56 -3.43 2.06 -5.28
CA MET A 56 -3.60 0.73 -5.87
C MET A 56 -4.86 0.03 -5.40
N LEU A 57 -5.18 0.09 -4.10
CA LEU A 57 -6.43 -0.48 -3.57
C LEU A 57 -7.66 0.21 -4.15
N GLU A 58 -7.63 1.54 -4.25
CA GLU A 58 -8.73 2.30 -4.86
C GLU A 58 -8.95 1.89 -6.33
N ILE A 59 -7.88 1.65 -7.09
CA ILE A 59 -7.98 1.14 -8.46
C ILE A 59 -8.61 -0.26 -8.50
N LEU A 60 -8.19 -1.16 -7.59
CA LEU A 60 -8.71 -2.52 -7.52
C LEU A 60 -10.18 -2.58 -7.08
N GLU A 61 -10.58 -1.68 -6.19
CA GLU A 61 -11.96 -1.57 -5.69
C GLU A 61 -12.87 -0.74 -6.61
N ARG A 62 -12.30 -0.10 -7.64
CA ARG A 62 -13.06 0.73 -8.57
C ARG A 62 -14.02 -0.12 -9.40
N GLU A 63 -15.30 0.18 -9.30
CA GLU A 63 -16.29 -0.33 -10.26
C GLU A 63 -15.96 0.17 -11.67
N THR A 64 -15.66 -0.76 -12.57
CA THR A 64 -15.44 -0.43 -13.99
C THR A 64 -16.74 -0.62 -14.75
N LYS A 65 -17.41 0.48 -15.08
CA LYS A 65 -18.57 0.47 -15.98
C LYS A 65 -18.06 0.43 -17.42
N VAL A 66 -18.15 -0.73 -18.06
CA VAL A 66 -17.95 -0.85 -19.50
C VAL A 66 -19.28 -0.58 -20.18
N THR A 67 -19.44 0.62 -20.75
CA THR A 67 -20.52 0.91 -21.69
C THR A 67 -20.12 0.36 -23.06
N LEU A 68 -20.89 -0.61 -23.55
CA LEU A 68 -20.80 -1.18 -24.89
C LEU A 68 -21.59 -0.32 -25.89
#